data_AF-A0A9D7C9S5-F1
#
_entry.id   AF-A0A9D7C9S5-F1
#
_cell.length_a   1.000
_cell.length_b   1.000
_cell.length_c   1.000
_cell.angle_alpha   90.00
_cell.angle_beta   90.00
_cell.angle_gamma   90.00
#
_symmetry.space_group_name_H-M   'P 1'
#
loop_
_entity.id
_entity.type
_entity.pdbx_description
1 polymer ?
#
loop_
_entity_poly.entity_id
_entity_poly.type
_entity_poly.pdbx_seq_one_letter_code
_entity_poly.pdbx_strand_id
1 'polypeptide(L)'
;MNELLIRDVFSRMAEHKPILQKYLIADEVDEEVDTRILGDLIIRNLPWPIGVELRRLFSGSMRNLDRGRLDQVFKTIERTMQFLSFVLVAQLWEERLKNKVVLSDDFMLQFQNRFNQLTLGSYSWLIRAICKVFTESQTSHFTGKSTCFSNNFFELLDFWVPERNEIGHYQINLTTDEIEKRCVEYQEKLSSILQHISFFINYKLVTVRQINVLKKKHRNASFNHLMDLLNSSDSDFKGTEVQHGIFADSNAVLLLKDINEPHEYLNLSPLIIDTRTEVIDQKEKFSIKKDIFLYTKFQYGKLHYVGTEVTEKCDLSQLSSYPDLLQQFNDMINSILDSPRVTA
;
A
#
# COMPACT_ATOMS: atom_id res chain seq x y z
N MET A 1 11.38 -7.15 -21.97
CA MET A 1 11.49 -7.31 -20.50
C MET A 1 10.20 -6.89 -19.79
N ASN A 2 9.80 -5.60 -19.81
CA ASN A 2 8.51 -5.16 -19.22
C ASN A 2 7.32 -6.02 -19.68
N GLU A 3 7.30 -6.43 -20.95
CA GLU A 3 6.26 -7.29 -21.53
C GLU A 3 6.07 -8.62 -20.79
N LEU A 4 7.15 -9.31 -20.40
CA LEU A 4 7.06 -10.58 -19.65
C LEU A 4 6.46 -10.34 -18.26
N LEU A 5 6.99 -9.35 -17.52
CA LEU A 5 6.43 -8.98 -16.21
C LEU A 5 4.95 -8.59 -16.33
N ILE A 6 4.59 -7.80 -17.33
CA ILE A 6 3.19 -7.38 -17.57
C ILE A 6 2.32 -8.61 -17.85
N ARG A 7 2.74 -9.51 -18.75
CA ARG A 7 1.98 -10.71 -19.09
C ARG A 7 1.80 -11.62 -17.87
N ASP A 8 2.86 -11.87 -17.11
CA ASP A 8 2.82 -12.75 -15.92
C ASP A 8 1.90 -12.19 -14.83
N VAL A 9 2.09 -10.91 -14.49
CA VAL A 9 1.29 -10.23 -13.45
C VAL A 9 -0.17 -10.12 -13.88
N PHE A 10 -0.44 -9.75 -15.13
CA PHE A 10 -1.81 -9.65 -15.63
C PHE A 10 -2.52 -11.01 -15.65
N SER A 11 -1.83 -12.08 -16.06
CA SER A 11 -2.39 -13.43 -16.06
C SER A 11 -2.81 -13.83 -14.65
N ARG A 12 -1.96 -13.56 -13.66
CA ARG A 12 -2.29 -13.82 -12.26
C ARG A 12 -3.43 -12.95 -11.74
N MET A 13 -3.48 -11.68 -12.12
CA MET A 13 -4.62 -10.78 -11.81
C MET A 13 -5.94 -11.30 -12.40
N ALA A 14 -5.92 -11.88 -13.60
CA ALA A 14 -7.10 -12.45 -14.25
C ALA A 14 -7.64 -13.69 -13.54
N GLU A 15 -6.80 -14.46 -12.83
CA GLU A 15 -7.26 -15.54 -11.94
C GLU A 15 -8.06 -15.02 -10.74
N HIS A 16 -7.71 -13.84 -10.24
CA HIS A 16 -8.41 -13.19 -9.13
C HIS A 16 -9.66 -12.42 -9.55
N LYS A 17 -9.69 -11.94 -10.80
CA LYS A 17 -10.79 -11.16 -11.38
C LYS A 17 -11.12 -11.64 -12.80
N PRO A 18 -11.99 -12.66 -12.95
CA PRO A 18 -12.24 -13.35 -14.22
C PRO A 18 -12.67 -12.44 -15.39
N ILE A 19 -13.33 -11.32 -15.11
CA ILE A 19 -13.71 -10.34 -16.15
C ILE A 19 -12.50 -9.77 -16.91
N LEU A 20 -11.29 -9.88 -16.38
CA LEU A 20 -10.07 -9.49 -17.09
C LEU A 20 -9.59 -10.51 -18.12
N GLN A 21 -10.06 -11.77 -18.08
CA GLN A 21 -9.66 -12.81 -19.03
C GLN A 21 -9.98 -12.43 -20.48
N LYS A 22 -11.01 -11.61 -20.70
CA LYS A 22 -11.36 -11.09 -22.03
C LYS A 22 -10.22 -10.30 -22.70
N TYR A 23 -9.31 -9.71 -21.94
CA TYR A 23 -8.16 -8.97 -22.46
C TYR A 23 -6.98 -9.88 -22.80
N LEU A 24 -7.04 -11.17 -22.46
CA LEU A 24 -6.04 -12.18 -22.82
C LEU A 24 -6.41 -12.93 -24.10
N ILE A 25 -7.63 -12.73 -24.61
CA ILE A 25 -8.11 -13.33 -25.85
C ILE A 25 -7.76 -12.36 -26.98
N ALA A 26 -7.01 -12.84 -27.97
CA ALA A 26 -6.82 -12.12 -29.22
C ALA A 26 -8.10 -12.24 -30.07
N ASP A 27 -8.62 -11.12 -30.59
CA ASP A 27 -9.85 -11.11 -31.38
C ASP A 27 -9.64 -11.78 -32.76
N GLU A 28 -8.38 -11.89 -33.23
CA GLU A 28 -7.99 -12.61 -34.45
C GLU A 28 -6.88 -13.63 -34.18
N VAL A 29 -6.84 -14.70 -34.99
CA VAL A 29 -5.95 -15.88 -34.83
C VAL A 29 -4.46 -15.52 -34.90
N ASP A 30 -4.11 -14.34 -35.43
CA ASP A 30 -2.74 -13.84 -35.61
C ASP A 30 -2.44 -12.51 -34.88
N GLU A 31 -3.36 -11.99 -34.05
CA GLU A 31 -3.17 -10.70 -33.36
C GLU A 31 -2.54 -10.90 -31.97
N GLU A 32 -1.38 -10.27 -31.70
CA GLU A 32 -0.80 -10.31 -30.35
C GLU A 32 -1.51 -9.33 -29.42
N VAL A 33 -1.80 -9.79 -28.19
CA VAL A 33 -2.35 -8.93 -27.14
C VAL A 33 -1.43 -7.75 -26.87
N ASP A 34 -1.97 -6.53 -27.01
CA ASP A 34 -1.21 -5.30 -26.77
C ASP A 34 -0.83 -5.16 -25.28
N THR A 35 0.45 -5.41 -25.00
CA THR A 35 1.02 -5.36 -23.65
C THR A 35 0.91 -3.97 -23.00
N ARG A 36 0.74 -2.90 -23.79
CA ARG A 36 0.53 -1.55 -23.26
C ARG A 36 -0.83 -1.42 -22.59
N ILE A 37 -1.87 -2.03 -23.18
CA ILE A 37 -3.22 -2.08 -22.61
C ILE A 37 -3.19 -2.87 -21.31
N LEU A 38 -2.52 -4.04 -21.30
CA LEU A 38 -2.35 -4.84 -20.09
C LEU A 38 -1.60 -4.06 -19.00
N GLY A 39 -0.52 -3.37 -19.35
CA GLY A 39 0.27 -2.56 -18.43
C GLY A 39 -0.55 -1.43 -17.79
N ASP A 40 -1.34 -0.70 -18.58
CA ASP A 40 -2.26 0.34 -18.07
C ASP A 40 -3.33 -0.25 -17.15
N LEU A 41 -3.91 -1.41 -17.50
CA LEU A 41 -4.85 -2.10 -16.65
C LEU A 41 -4.24 -2.57 -15.32
N ILE A 42 -2.97 -3.01 -15.30
CA ILE A 42 -2.26 -3.34 -14.05
C ILE A 42 -2.16 -2.08 -13.18
N ILE A 43 -1.67 -0.98 -13.74
CA ILE A 43 -1.48 0.31 -13.04
C ILE A 43 -2.81 0.79 -12.43
N ARG A 44 -3.91 0.70 -13.18
CA ARG A 44 -5.24 1.17 -12.76
C ARG A 44 -5.98 0.26 -11.78
N ASN A 45 -5.52 -0.97 -11.61
CA ASN A 45 -6.18 -1.91 -10.70
C ASN A 45 -5.41 -2.15 -9.42
N LEU A 46 -4.11 -1.91 -9.39
CA LEU A 46 -3.33 -1.94 -8.16
C LEU A 46 -3.50 -0.63 -7.35
N PRO A 47 -3.28 -0.67 -6.02
CA PRO A 47 -3.32 0.52 -5.17
C PRO A 47 -2.33 1.59 -5.64
N TRP A 48 -2.73 2.86 -5.59
CA TRP A 48 -1.94 3.99 -6.11
C TRP A 48 -0.44 3.98 -5.76
N PRO A 49 -0.02 3.73 -4.51
CA PRO A 49 1.40 3.66 -4.17
C PRO A 49 2.20 2.69 -5.05
N ILE A 50 1.60 1.54 -5.40
CA ILE A 50 2.22 0.54 -6.28
C ILE A 50 2.07 0.96 -7.75
N GLY A 51 0.86 1.40 -8.13
CA GLY A 51 0.54 1.81 -9.50
C GLY A 51 1.45 2.91 -10.04
N VAL A 52 1.78 3.92 -9.23
CA VAL A 52 2.68 5.02 -9.64
C VAL A 52 4.09 4.53 -9.96
N GLU A 53 4.64 3.64 -9.14
CA GLU A 53 5.99 3.11 -9.38
C GLU A 53 6.02 2.20 -10.62
N LEU A 54 4.95 1.44 -10.86
CA LEU A 54 4.81 0.66 -12.10
C LEU A 54 4.65 1.57 -13.32
N ARG A 55 3.88 2.66 -13.22
CA ARG A 55 3.76 3.67 -14.29
C ARG A 55 5.13 4.23 -14.66
N ARG A 56 5.98 4.54 -13.68
CA ARG A 56 7.37 4.96 -13.91
C ARG A 56 8.20 3.85 -14.54
N LEU A 57 8.14 2.62 -14.02
CA LEU A 57 8.91 1.48 -14.53
C LEU A 57 8.52 1.08 -15.97
N PHE A 58 7.26 1.25 -16.35
CA PHE A 58 6.74 0.94 -17.68
C PHE A 58 6.92 2.08 -18.68
N SER A 59 7.36 3.25 -18.23
CA SER A 59 7.62 4.41 -19.10
C SER A 59 8.76 4.15 -20.09
N GLY A 60 8.73 4.87 -21.21
CA GLY A 60 9.77 4.77 -22.24
C GLY A 60 11.18 5.11 -21.75
N SER A 61 11.30 5.99 -20.74
CA SER A 61 12.61 6.36 -20.15
C SER A 61 13.26 5.24 -19.37
N MET A 62 12.52 4.19 -19.00
CA MET A 62 13.04 3.05 -18.26
C MET A 62 13.42 1.88 -19.18
N ARG A 63 13.47 2.03 -20.51
CA ARG A 63 13.78 0.92 -21.42
C ARG A 63 15.23 0.43 -21.33
N ASN A 64 16.16 1.34 -21.02
CA ASN A 64 17.58 1.02 -20.93
C ASN A 64 17.89 0.28 -19.63
N LEU A 65 18.81 -0.68 -19.71
CA LEU A 65 19.26 -1.47 -18.56
C LEU A 65 20.34 -0.71 -17.78
N ASP A 66 19.99 0.47 -17.28
CA ASP A 66 20.91 1.36 -16.59
C ASP A 66 20.64 1.45 -15.08
N ARG A 67 21.46 2.23 -14.39
CA ARG A 67 21.30 2.45 -12.94
C ARG A 67 19.95 3.06 -12.60
N GLY A 68 19.39 3.91 -13.46
CA GLY A 68 18.08 4.53 -13.25
C GLY A 68 16.97 3.49 -13.24
N ARG A 69 17.00 2.54 -14.18
CA ARG A 69 16.07 1.41 -14.19
C ARG A 69 16.24 0.53 -12.96
N LEU A 70 17.47 0.20 -12.57
CA LEU A 70 17.76 -0.58 -11.38
C LEU A 70 17.15 0.06 -10.13
N ASP A 71 17.41 1.36 -9.93
CA ASP A 71 16.86 2.12 -8.80
C ASP A 71 15.33 2.18 -8.83
N GLN A 72 14.70 2.25 -10.01
CA GLN A 72 13.25 2.23 -10.14
C GLN A 72 12.64 0.85 -9.80
N VAL A 73 13.32 -0.25 -10.16
CA VAL A 73 12.90 -1.60 -9.73
C VAL A 73 12.94 -1.70 -8.20
N PHE A 74 14.03 -1.24 -7.56
CA PHE A 74 14.12 -1.19 -6.10
C PHE A 74 13.03 -0.35 -5.45
N LYS A 75 12.77 0.85 -5.97
CA LYS A 75 11.69 1.71 -5.46
C LYS A 75 10.33 1.02 -5.57
N THR A 76 10.08 0.31 -6.66
CA THR A 76 8.84 -0.44 -6.88
C THR A 76 8.70 -1.56 -5.84
N ILE A 77 9.77 -2.30 -5.55
CA ILE A 77 9.78 -3.36 -4.53
C ILE A 77 9.57 -2.77 -3.13
N GLU A 78 10.36 -1.77 -2.76
CA GLU A 78 10.30 -1.12 -1.46
C GLU A 78 8.90 -0.56 -1.20
N ARG A 79 8.31 0.10 -2.18
CA ARG A 79 6.95 0.64 -2.08
C ARG A 79 5.88 -0.44 -1.96
N THR A 80 6.05 -1.52 -2.71
CA THR A 80 5.16 -2.68 -2.66
C THR A 80 5.17 -3.35 -1.29
N MET A 81 6.36 -3.58 -0.73
CA MET A 81 6.54 -4.15 0.60
C MET A 81 6.00 -3.22 1.69
N GLN A 82 6.28 -1.92 1.59
CA GLN A 82 5.76 -0.92 2.51
C GLN A 82 4.23 -0.94 2.53
N PHE A 83 3.58 -0.85 1.37
CA PHE A 83 2.12 -0.87 1.28
C PHE A 83 1.53 -2.15 1.87
N LEU A 84 2.06 -3.32 1.49
CA LEU A 84 1.58 -4.59 2.02
C LEU A 84 1.76 -4.68 3.55
N SER A 85 2.90 -4.22 4.07
CA SER A 85 3.14 -4.19 5.52
C SER A 85 2.13 -3.30 6.23
N PHE A 86 1.71 -2.18 5.64
CA PHE A 86 0.73 -1.27 6.23
C PHE A 86 -0.68 -1.84 6.22
N VAL A 87 -1.06 -2.57 5.17
CA VAL A 87 -2.30 -3.35 5.18
C VAL A 87 -2.30 -4.36 6.32
N LEU A 88 -1.19 -5.07 6.55
CA LEU A 88 -1.09 -6.04 7.63
C LEU A 88 -1.08 -5.40 9.02
N VAL A 89 -0.38 -4.26 9.20
CA VAL A 89 -0.35 -3.53 10.49
C VAL A 89 -1.72 -2.94 10.81
N ALA A 90 -2.39 -2.33 9.85
CA ALA A 90 -3.75 -1.82 10.02
C ALA A 90 -4.71 -2.94 10.43
N GLN A 91 -4.62 -4.11 9.78
CA GLN A 91 -5.43 -5.26 10.16
C GLN A 91 -5.07 -5.75 11.56
N LEU A 92 -3.78 -5.83 11.90
CA LEU A 92 -3.35 -6.26 13.23
C LEU A 92 -3.95 -5.35 14.31
N TRP A 93 -3.90 -4.03 14.10
CA TRP A 93 -4.48 -3.07 15.03
C TRP A 93 -5.99 -3.28 15.22
N GLU A 94 -6.74 -3.46 14.13
CA GLU A 94 -8.18 -3.77 14.19
C GLU A 94 -8.48 -5.05 14.98
N GLU A 95 -7.72 -6.12 14.75
CA GLU A 95 -7.92 -7.39 15.42
C GLU A 95 -7.47 -7.35 16.89
N ARG A 96 -6.52 -6.47 17.23
CA ARG A 96 -6.14 -6.16 18.61
C ARG A 96 -7.24 -5.41 19.35
N LEU A 97 -7.83 -4.39 18.74
CA LEU A 97 -8.98 -3.67 19.33
C LEU A 97 -10.18 -4.60 19.55
N LYS A 98 -10.37 -5.60 18.69
CA LYS A 98 -11.42 -6.62 18.81
C LYS A 98 -11.07 -7.74 19.79
N ASN A 99 -9.91 -7.70 20.44
CA ASN A 99 -9.37 -8.75 21.33
C ASN A 99 -9.31 -10.14 20.67
N LYS A 100 -9.15 -10.20 19.34
CA LYS A 100 -9.07 -11.46 18.60
C LYS A 100 -7.66 -12.03 18.51
N VAL A 101 -6.66 -11.18 18.74
CA VAL A 101 -5.25 -11.53 18.66
C VAL A 101 -4.54 -11.20 19.97
N VAL A 102 -3.79 -12.16 20.48
CA VAL A 102 -2.85 -11.98 21.60
C VAL A 102 -1.43 -11.97 21.03
N LEU A 103 -0.66 -10.96 21.40
CA LEU A 103 0.72 -10.80 20.97
C LEU A 103 1.67 -11.28 22.05
N SER A 104 2.75 -11.95 21.64
CA SER A 104 3.83 -12.32 22.56
C SER A 104 4.68 -11.11 22.92
N ASP A 105 5.31 -11.14 24.10
CA ASP A 105 6.24 -10.09 24.54
C ASP A 105 7.40 -9.89 23.56
N ASP A 106 7.89 -10.99 22.96
CA ASP A 106 8.92 -10.93 21.91
C ASP A 106 8.44 -10.17 20.67
N PHE A 107 7.21 -10.44 20.20
CA PHE A 107 6.65 -9.70 19.08
C PHE A 107 6.53 -8.20 19.40
N MET A 108 5.98 -7.86 20.58
CA MET A 108 5.78 -6.47 20.99
C MET A 108 7.12 -5.72 21.10
N LEU A 109 8.14 -6.36 21.69
CA LEU A 109 9.49 -5.80 21.80
C LEU A 109 10.12 -5.57 20.41
N GLN A 110 10.03 -6.56 19.52
CA GLN A 110 10.56 -6.42 18.15
C GLN A 110 9.79 -5.36 17.34
N PHE A 111 8.47 -5.28 17.51
CA PHE A 111 7.64 -4.27 16.88
C PHE A 111 8.08 -2.87 17.33
N GLN A 112 8.18 -2.63 18.64
CA GLN A 112 8.61 -1.35 19.20
C GLN A 112 9.98 -0.92 18.66
N ASN A 113 10.94 -1.86 18.59
CA ASN A 113 12.29 -1.58 18.12
C ASN A 113 12.36 -1.26 16.63
N ARG A 114 11.47 -1.85 15.80
CA ARG A 114 11.54 -1.76 14.34
C ARG A 114 10.61 -0.71 13.74
N PHE A 115 9.52 -0.37 14.43
CA PHE A 115 8.44 0.44 13.86
C PHE A 115 8.67 1.95 13.95
N ASN A 116 9.51 2.41 14.88
CA ASN A 116 9.88 3.82 15.01
C ASN A 116 10.68 4.34 13.81
N GLN A 117 11.44 3.47 13.11
CA GLN A 117 12.13 3.81 11.88
C GLN A 117 12.08 2.64 10.91
N LEU A 118 11.25 2.78 9.89
CA LEU A 118 11.00 1.71 8.94
C LEU A 118 12.10 1.66 7.88
N THR A 119 12.54 0.43 7.65
CA THR A 119 13.51 0.04 6.61
C THR A 119 12.93 -1.11 5.81
N LEU A 120 13.59 -1.51 4.72
CA LEU A 120 13.17 -2.67 3.94
C LEU A 120 13.13 -3.95 4.81
N GLY A 121 14.10 -4.11 5.71
CA GLY A 121 14.11 -5.19 6.70
C GLY A 121 12.95 -5.10 7.70
N SER A 122 12.53 -3.90 8.08
CA SER A 122 11.32 -3.72 8.91
C SER A 122 10.07 -4.19 8.17
N TYR A 123 9.92 -3.87 6.88
CA TYR A 123 8.76 -4.31 6.08
C TYR A 123 8.70 -5.83 5.92
N SER A 124 9.82 -6.48 5.55
CA SER A 124 9.86 -7.96 5.45
C SER A 124 9.50 -8.61 6.78
N TRP A 125 10.09 -8.12 7.88
CA TRP A 125 9.80 -8.62 9.21
C TRP A 125 8.33 -8.43 9.60
N LEU A 126 7.76 -7.23 9.40
CA LEU A 126 6.35 -6.95 9.69
C LEU A 126 5.43 -7.91 8.93
N ILE A 127 5.66 -8.11 7.63
CA ILE A 127 4.85 -8.99 6.80
C ILE A 127 4.89 -10.42 7.36
N ARG A 128 6.08 -10.97 7.60
CA ARG A 128 6.24 -12.34 8.11
C ARG A 128 5.67 -12.51 9.51
N ALA A 129 6.02 -11.60 10.43
CA ALA A 129 5.67 -11.70 11.84
C ALA A 129 4.14 -11.58 12.04
N ILE A 130 3.48 -10.65 11.34
CA ILE A 130 2.03 -10.49 11.43
C ILE A 130 1.30 -11.68 10.81
N CYS A 131 1.76 -12.20 9.66
CA CYS A 131 1.17 -13.41 9.07
C CYS A 131 1.31 -14.63 10.00
N LYS A 132 2.44 -14.76 10.71
CA LYS A 132 2.62 -15.81 11.73
C LYS A 132 1.61 -15.65 12.86
N VAL A 133 1.46 -14.44 13.40
CA VAL A 133 0.46 -14.14 14.44
C VAL A 133 -0.95 -14.49 13.98
N PHE A 134 -1.34 -14.14 12.75
CA PHE A 134 -2.66 -14.50 12.22
C PHE A 134 -2.85 -16.00 12.02
N THR A 135 -1.80 -16.71 11.61
CA THR A 135 -1.83 -18.17 11.49
C THR A 135 -2.02 -18.83 12.86
N GLU A 136 -1.26 -18.41 13.87
CA GLU A 136 -1.32 -18.94 15.24
C GLU A 136 -2.66 -18.64 15.92
N SER A 137 -3.24 -17.47 15.66
CA SER A 137 -4.55 -17.04 16.19
C SER A 137 -5.75 -17.48 15.34
N GLN A 138 -5.53 -18.19 14.22
CA GLN A 138 -6.57 -18.54 13.25
C GLN A 138 -7.38 -17.33 12.72
N THR A 139 -6.74 -16.16 12.69
CA THR A 139 -7.33 -14.92 12.20
C THR A 139 -7.31 -14.92 10.68
N SER A 140 -8.46 -14.68 10.05
CA SER A 140 -8.55 -14.55 8.59
C SER A 140 -7.90 -13.24 8.13
N HIS A 141 -7.14 -13.28 7.04
CA HIS A 141 -6.61 -12.07 6.43
C HIS A 141 -7.74 -11.24 5.81
N PHE A 142 -7.69 -9.91 5.97
CA PHE A 142 -8.60 -8.98 5.30
C PHE A 142 -8.55 -9.18 3.78
N THR A 143 -7.36 -9.50 3.27
CA THR A 143 -7.10 -9.78 1.86
C THR A 143 -7.67 -11.13 1.36
N GLY A 144 -8.25 -11.94 2.26
CA GLY A 144 -9.09 -13.10 1.96
C GLY A 144 -8.37 -14.44 1.72
N LYS A 145 -7.10 -14.46 1.25
CA LYS A 145 -6.39 -15.71 0.96
C LYS A 145 -5.06 -15.81 1.72
N SER A 146 -5.02 -16.67 2.74
CA SER A 146 -3.79 -17.01 3.49
C SER A 146 -2.74 -17.71 2.62
N THR A 147 -3.16 -18.37 1.53
CA THR A 147 -2.27 -19.10 0.62
C THR A 147 -1.28 -18.22 -0.13
N CYS A 148 -1.52 -16.90 -0.19
CA CYS A 148 -0.58 -15.93 -0.76
C CYS A 148 0.65 -15.70 0.12
N PHE A 149 0.57 -15.98 1.42
CA PHE A 149 1.63 -15.78 2.40
C PHE A 149 2.33 -17.10 2.72
N SER A 150 3.06 -17.63 1.73
CA SER A 150 3.83 -18.87 1.86
C SER A 150 5.28 -18.61 2.29
N ASN A 151 5.98 -19.67 2.74
CA ASN A 151 7.42 -19.58 3.04
C ASN A 151 8.22 -19.08 1.83
N ASN A 152 7.89 -19.54 0.62
CA ASN A 152 8.52 -19.06 -0.62
C ASN A 152 8.32 -17.55 -0.82
N PHE A 153 7.12 -17.03 -0.52
CA PHE A 153 6.88 -15.59 -0.56
C PHE A 153 7.74 -14.84 0.46
N PHE A 154 7.87 -15.36 1.69
CA PHE A 154 8.70 -14.71 2.70
C PHE A 154 10.21 -14.76 2.38
N GLU A 155 10.70 -15.83 1.76
CA GLU A 155 12.08 -15.94 1.27
C GLU A 155 12.34 -14.93 0.13
N LEU A 156 11.36 -14.76 -0.75
CA LEU A 156 11.41 -13.76 -1.81
C LEU A 156 11.49 -12.32 -1.27
N LEU A 157 10.84 -12.03 -0.15
CA LEU A 157 10.94 -10.72 0.51
C LEU A 157 12.29 -10.51 1.22
N ASP A 158 12.79 -11.54 1.91
CA ASP A 158 14.05 -11.47 2.65
C ASP A 158 15.26 -11.27 1.74
N PHE A 159 15.21 -11.78 0.51
CA PHE A 159 16.24 -11.57 -0.51
C PHE A 159 16.65 -10.10 -0.63
N TRP A 160 15.70 -9.17 -0.53
CA TRP A 160 15.99 -7.75 -0.81
C TRP A 160 16.71 -7.01 0.31
N VAL A 161 16.68 -7.52 1.54
CA VAL A 161 17.29 -6.85 2.69
C VAL A 161 18.81 -6.70 2.50
N PRO A 162 19.59 -7.75 2.19
CA PRO A 162 21.01 -7.61 1.88
C PRO A 162 21.27 -6.84 0.58
N GLU A 163 20.49 -7.09 -0.49
CA GLU A 163 20.70 -6.44 -1.80
C GLU A 163 20.55 -4.91 -1.72
N ARG A 164 19.57 -4.43 -0.94
CA ARG A 164 19.37 -3.00 -0.73
C ARG A 164 20.54 -2.35 0.00
N ASN A 165 21.11 -3.05 0.98
CA ASN A 165 22.28 -2.55 1.72
C ASN A 165 23.49 -2.47 0.79
N GLU A 166 23.74 -3.51 0.00
CA GLU A 166 24.83 -3.54 -0.97
C GLU A 166 24.73 -2.38 -1.97
N ILE A 167 23.57 -2.20 -2.60
CA ILE A 167 23.38 -1.19 -3.66
C ILE A 167 23.26 0.23 -3.12
N GLY A 168 22.80 0.38 -1.87
CA GLY A 168 22.69 1.66 -1.16
C GLY A 168 24.04 2.24 -0.75
N HIS A 169 25.08 1.42 -0.65
CA HIS A 169 26.45 1.90 -0.53
C HIS A 169 26.92 2.40 -1.91
N TYR A 170 26.76 3.70 -2.16
CA TYR A 170 27.27 4.42 -3.36
C TYR A 170 28.77 4.23 -3.64
N GLN A 171 29.51 3.55 -2.75
CA GLN A 171 30.90 3.17 -2.93
C GLN A 171 31.08 1.88 -3.75
N ILE A 172 30.01 1.12 -4.01
CA ILE A 172 30.08 -0.03 -4.93
C ILE A 172 29.91 0.50 -6.36
N ASN A 173 31.03 0.69 -7.03
CA ASN A 173 31.06 0.94 -8.47
C ASN A 173 30.70 -0.36 -9.19
N LEU A 174 29.40 -0.59 -9.41
CA LEU A 174 28.94 -1.66 -10.29
C LEU A 174 29.32 -1.33 -11.74
N THR A 175 29.85 -2.31 -12.44
CA THR A 175 30.07 -2.24 -13.89
C THR A 175 28.73 -2.22 -14.62
N THR A 176 28.73 -1.74 -15.87
CA THR A 176 27.52 -1.74 -16.71
C THR A 176 26.94 -3.16 -16.84
N ASP A 177 27.78 -4.16 -17.12
CA ASP A 177 27.36 -5.56 -17.26
C ASP A 177 26.68 -6.11 -15.99
N GLU A 178 27.18 -5.75 -14.80
CA GLU A 178 26.56 -6.12 -13.53
C GLU A 178 25.21 -5.44 -13.34
N ILE A 179 25.09 -4.16 -13.70
CA ILE A 179 23.82 -3.41 -13.65
C ILE A 179 22.80 -4.04 -14.57
N GLU A 180 23.18 -4.38 -15.81
CA GLU A 180 22.28 -5.01 -16.77
C GLU A 180 21.78 -6.36 -16.28
N LYS A 181 22.68 -7.21 -15.78
CA LYS A 181 22.34 -8.53 -15.22
C LYS A 181 21.38 -8.39 -14.04
N ARG A 182 21.66 -7.47 -13.10
CA ARG A 182 20.79 -7.23 -11.94
C ARG A 182 19.43 -6.67 -12.36
N CYS A 183 19.36 -5.82 -13.37
CA CYS A 183 18.07 -5.32 -13.87
C CYS A 183 17.14 -6.45 -14.35
N VAL A 184 17.70 -7.46 -15.03
CA VAL A 184 16.95 -8.63 -15.49
C VAL A 184 16.50 -9.48 -14.30
N GLU A 185 17.45 -9.89 -13.46
CA GLU A 185 17.19 -10.74 -12.29
C GLU A 185 16.18 -10.11 -11.32
N TYR A 186 16.39 -8.84 -10.98
CA TYR A 186 15.53 -8.15 -10.03
C TYR A 186 14.15 -7.87 -10.59
N GLN A 187 14.02 -7.72 -11.91
CA GLN A 187 12.71 -7.64 -12.53
C GLN A 187 11.94 -8.96 -12.41
N GLU A 188 12.58 -10.12 -12.59
CA GLU A 188 11.92 -11.42 -12.43
C GLU A 188 11.43 -11.61 -10.98
N LYS A 189 12.25 -11.19 -10.01
CA LYS A 189 11.87 -11.20 -8.59
C LYS A 189 10.72 -10.22 -8.30
N LEU A 190 10.74 -9.01 -8.88
CA LEU A 190 9.62 -8.07 -8.78
C LEU A 190 8.35 -8.66 -9.41
N SER A 191 8.43 -9.29 -10.59
CA SER A 191 7.30 -9.98 -11.23
C SER A 191 6.69 -11.01 -10.27
N SER A 192 7.56 -11.79 -9.62
CA SER A 192 7.14 -12.80 -8.64
C SER A 192 6.43 -12.18 -7.44
N ILE A 193 6.92 -11.06 -6.89
CA ILE A 193 6.24 -10.35 -5.79
C ILE A 193 4.87 -9.84 -6.24
N LEU A 194 4.80 -9.18 -7.39
CA LEU A 194 3.57 -8.62 -7.94
C LEU A 194 2.50 -9.70 -8.20
N GLN A 195 2.90 -10.88 -8.67
CA GLN A 195 2.02 -12.03 -8.83
C GLN A 195 1.42 -12.49 -7.48
N HIS A 196 2.22 -12.55 -6.41
CA HIS A 196 1.74 -12.96 -5.09
C HIS A 196 0.74 -11.98 -4.48
N ILE A 197 0.86 -10.69 -4.80
CA ILE A 197 -0.05 -9.64 -4.31
C ILE A 197 -1.14 -9.25 -5.30
N SER A 198 -1.25 -9.96 -6.42
CA SER A 198 -2.22 -9.67 -7.49
C SER A 198 -3.67 -9.66 -7.00
N PHE A 199 -3.97 -10.30 -5.86
CA PHE A 199 -5.26 -10.25 -5.18
C PHE A 199 -5.73 -8.82 -4.86
N PHE A 200 -4.83 -7.82 -4.78
CA PHE A 200 -5.20 -6.43 -4.56
C PHE A 200 -6.09 -5.86 -5.67
N ILE A 201 -6.17 -6.51 -6.84
CA ILE A 201 -7.14 -6.18 -7.89
C ILE A 201 -8.61 -6.17 -7.43
N ASN A 202 -8.92 -6.95 -6.39
CA ASN A 202 -10.24 -7.05 -5.80
C ASN A 202 -10.52 -5.97 -4.77
N TYR A 203 -9.61 -5.02 -4.60
CA TYR A 203 -9.73 -3.93 -3.64
C TYR A 203 -9.62 -2.58 -4.32
N LYS A 204 -10.20 -1.57 -3.68
CA LYS A 204 -10.16 -0.16 -4.09
C LYS A 204 -9.58 0.65 -2.95
N LEU A 205 -8.48 1.34 -3.23
CA LEU A 205 -7.92 2.33 -2.33
C LEU A 205 -8.72 3.61 -2.55
N VAL A 206 -9.27 4.18 -1.49
CA VAL A 206 -10.07 5.40 -1.56
C VAL A 206 -9.67 6.38 -0.47
N THR A 207 -9.84 7.66 -0.72
CA THR A 207 -9.82 8.69 0.32
C THR A 207 -11.25 9.09 0.66
N VAL A 208 -11.65 8.99 1.92
CA VAL A 208 -12.91 9.57 2.41
C VAL A 208 -12.65 11.01 2.83
N ARG A 209 -13.16 11.97 2.04
CA ARG A 209 -12.99 13.40 2.32
C ARG A 209 -13.84 13.86 3.49
N GLN A 210 -15.12 13.52 3.46
CA GLN A 210 -16.06 13.85 4.53
C GLN A 210 -17.29 12.94 4.46
N ILE A 211 -18.00 12.87 5.57
CA ILE A 211 -19.25 12.12 5.70
C ILE A 211 -20.34 13.07 6.19
N ASN A 212 -21.35 13.29 5.35
CA ASN A 212 -22.49 14.15 5.68
C ASN A 212 -23.62 13.32 6.30
N VAL A 213 -24.09 13.72 7.49
CA VAL A 213 -25.22 13.05 8.15
C VAL A 213 -26.54 13.59 7.60
N LEU A 214 -27.33 12.71 7.00
CA LEU A 214 -28.65 12.98 6.46
C LEU A 214 -29.73 12.35 7.36
N LYS A 215 -30.32 13.17 8.24
CA LYS A 215 -31.39 12.77 9.16
C LYS A 215 -32.70 13.51 8.86
N LYS A 216 -33.65 12.82 8.23
CA LYS A 216 -35.01 13.35 8.00
C LYS A 216 -35.91 13.05 9.20
N LYS A 217 -36.92 13.91 9.42
CA LYS A 217 -37.94 13.73 10.47
C LYS A 217 -38.58 12.34 10.34
N HIS A 218 -38.63 11.58 11.44
CA HIS A 218 -39.15 10.20 11.52
C HIS A 218 -38.48 9.15 10.59
N ARG A 219 -37.26 9.37 10.11
CA ARG A 219 -36.49 8.36 9.36
C ARG A 219 -35.16 8.06 10.03
N ASN A 220 -34.56 6.90 9.77
CA ASN A 220 -33.20 6.62 10.24
C ASN A 220 -32.18 7.59 9.63
N ALA A 221 -31.05 7.79 10.32
CA ALA A 221 -29.94 8.52 9.75
C ALA A 221 -29.39 7.76 8.54
N SER A 222 -28.92 8.50 7.56
CA SER A 222 -28.11 7.98 6.46
C SER A 222 -26.87 8.85 6.35
N PHE A 223 -25.80 8.28 5.82
CA PHE A 223 -24.48 8.89 5.75
C PHE A 223 -24.11 9.00 4.28
N ASN A 224 -23.86 10.21 3.80
CA ASN A 224 -23.36 10.45 2.45
C ASN A 224 -21.84 10.59 2.51
N HIS A 225 -21.13 9.60 1.98
CA HIS A 225 -19.67 9.58 1.94
C HIS A 225 -19.19 10.20 0.63
N LEU A 226 -18.33 11.22 0.75
CA LEU A 226 -17.64 11.79 -0.41
C LEU A 226 -16.27 11.14 -0.50
N MET A 227 -16.08 10.28 -1.50
CA MET A 227 -14.87 9.48 -1.67
C MET A 227 -14.16 9.80 -2.98
N ASP A 228 -12.84 9.72 -2.99
CA ASP A 228 -12.03 9.77 -4.22
C ASP A 228 -11.32 8.43 -4.43
N LEU A 229 -11.46 7.87 -5.64
CA LEU A 229 -10.84 6.58 -5.96
C LEU A 229 -9.35 6.74 -6.27
N LEU A 230 -8.47 6.22 -5.40
CA LEU A 230 -7.02 6.25 -5.52
C LEU A 230 -6.46 5.05 -6.30
N ASN A 231 -7.10 4.66 -7.40
CA ASN A 231 -6.60 3.62 -8.31
C ASN A 231 -6.50 4.13 -9.77
N SER A 232 -6.54 5.43 -10.03
CA SER A 232 -6.50 5.97 -11.40
C SER A 232 -5.08 5.99 -11.98
N SER A 233 -4.97 5.94 -13.31
CA SER A 233 -3.73 6.23 -14.05
C SER A 233 -3.35 7.72 -14.00
N ASP A 234 -4.37 8.56 -13.82
CA ASP A 234 -4.30 10.01 -13.86
C ASP A 234 -4.28 10.56 -12.42
N SER A 235 -3.52 11.63 -12.20
CA SER A 235 -3.44 12.32 -10.90
C SER A 235 -4.75 13.01 -10.49
N ASP A 236 -5.72 13.08 -11.41
CA ASP A 236 -7.08 13.56 -11.19
C ASP A 236 -8.00 12.40 -10.77
N PHE A 237 -8.17 12.21 -9.46
CA PHE A 237 -9.02 11.15 -8.93
C PHE A 237 -10.49 11.46 -9.18
N LYS A 238 -11.25 10.42 -9.56
CA LYS A 238 -12.70 10.54 -9.76
C LYS A 238 -13.40 10.50 -8.39
N GLY A 239 -14.09 11.59 -8.08
CA GLY A 239 -14.97 11.66 -6.92
C GLY A 239 -16.24 10.84 -7.14
N THR A 240 -16.62 10.08 -6.11
CA THR A 240 -17.86 9.31 -6.04
C THR A 240 -18.58 9.66 -4.74
N GLU A 241 -19.88 9.91 -4.84
CA GLU A 241 -20.74 10.04 -3.67
C GLU A 241 -21.50 8.74 -3.47
N VAL A 242 -21.46 8.19 -2.26
CA VAL A 242 -22.16 6.95 -1.95
C VAL A 242 -22.91 7.11 -0.62
N GLN A 243 -24.20 6.79 -0.63
CA GLN A 243 -25.08 6.95 0.53
C GLN A 243 -25.34 5.59 1.18
N HIS A 244 -25.07 5.50 2.49
CA HIS A 244 -25.25 4.26 3.26
C HIS A 244 -25.92 4.47 4.62
N GLY A 245 -26.41 3.38 5.20
CA GLY A 245 -26.99 3.36 6.56
C GLY A 245 -25.97 3.32 7.69
N ILE A 246 -24.68 3.23 7.36
CA ILE A 246 -23.54 3.08 8.27
C ILE A 246 -22.50 4.14 7.91
N PHE A 247 -21.70 4.59 8.87
CA PHE A 247 -20.59 5.51 8.62
C PHE A 247 -19.25 4.75 8.57
N ALA A 248 -18.29 5.32 7.85
CA ALA A 248 -16.89 4.90 7.87
C ALA A 248 -16.06 5.99 8.58
N ASP A 249 -14.75 5.90 8.54
CA ASP A 249 -13.88 6.95 9.10
C ASP A 249 -13.74 8.14 8.14
N SER A 250 -13.81 9.35 8.68
CA SER A 250 -13.63 10.59 7.89
C SER A 250 -12.16 10.97 7.79
N ASN A 251 -11.79 11.70 6.73
CA ASN A 251 -10.40 12.13 6.46
C ASN A 251 -9.39 10.96 6.46
N ALA A 252 -9.84 9.80 6.00
CA ALA A 252 -9.11 8.55 6.10
C ALA A 252 -8.86 7.94 4.71
N VAL A 253 -7.71 7.27 4.57
CA VAL A 253 -7.44 6.41 3.42
C VAL A 253 -7.90 5.00 3.75
N LEU A 254 -8.84 4.46 2.97
CA LEU A 254 -9.45 3.16 3.18
C LEU A 254 -9.09 2.19 2.04
N LEU A 255 -8.92 0.92 2.39
CA LEU A 255 -8.91 -0.18 1.44
C LEU A 255 -10.27 -0.88 1.48
N LEU A 256 -11.06 -0.73 0.42
CA LEU A 256 -12.40 -1.28 0.28
C LEU A 256 -12.39 -2.55 -0.57
N LYS A 257 -13.24 -3.53 -0.26
CA LYS A 257 -13.56 -4.62 -1.20
C LYS A 257 -14.51 -4.16 -2.31
N ASP A 258 -15.55 -3.42 -1.93
CA ASP A 258 -16.50 -2.82 -2.85
C ASP A 258 -16.81 -1.38 -2.43
N ILE A 259 -16.82 -0.46 -3.40
CA ILE A 259 -17.18 0.94 -3.18
C ILE A 259 -18.66 1.12 -2.82
N ASN A 260 -19.50 0.17 -3.22
CA ASN A 260 -20.92 0.16 -2.90
C ASN A 260 -21.23 -0.49 -1.54
N GLU A 261 -20.22 -1.07 -0.88
CA GLU A 261 -20.38 -1.73 0.42
C GLU A 261 -19.30 -1.26 1.41
N PRO A 262 -19.36 0.01 1.86
CA PRO A 262 -18.29 0.61 2.67
C PRO A 262 -18.27 0.13 4.13
N HIS A 263 -18.88 -1.02 4.46
CA HIS A 263 -18.63 -1.69 5.74
C HIS A 263 -17.43 -2.64 5.67
N GLU A 264 -17.13 -3.20 4.50
CA GLU A 264 -16.00 -4.12 4.34
C GLU A 264 -14.74 -3.36 3.94
N TYR A 265 -14.20 -2.63 4.91
CA TYR A 265 -13.04 -1.77 4.72
C TYR A 265 -11.94 -2.02 5.75
N LEU A 266 -10.75 -1.57 5.39
CA LEU A 266 -9.63 -1.44 6.30
C LEU A 266 -9.13 0.01 6.27
N ASN A 267 -9.10 0.66 7.43
CA ASN A 267 -8.55 2.01 7.54
C ASN A 267 -7.02 1.96 7.60
N LEU A 268 -6.36 2.63 6.67
CA LEU A 268 -4.90 2.66 6.56
C LEU A 268 -4.31 3.92 7.20
N SER A 269 -5.13 4.82 7.73
CA SER A 269 -4.68 5.98 8.50
C SER A 269 -4.20 5.49 9.88
N PRO A 270 -3.12 6.06 10.43
CA PRO A 270 -2.31 7.17 9.90
C PRO A 270 -1.11 6.71 9.07
N LEU A 271 -1.01 5.43 8.68
CA LEU A 271 0.13 4.87 7.95
C LEU A 271 0.17 5.36 6.49
N ILE A 272 -0.99 5.54 5.88
CA ILE A 272 -1.17 6.12 4.56
C ILE A 272 -2.15 7.27 4.70
N ILE A 273 -1.75 8.45 4.20
CA ILE A 273 -2.56 9.65 4.27
C ILE A 273 -2.66 10.30 2.89
N ASP A 274 -3.76 11.02 2.66
CA ASP A 274 -3.96 11.83 1.47
C ASP A 274 -4.04 13.30 1.86
N THR A 275 -3.09 14.08 1.37
CA THR A 275 -3.03 15.53 1.64
C THR A 275 -3.84 16.34 0.63
N ARG A 276 -4.41 15.70 -0.40
CA ARG A 276 -5.22 16.40 -1.42
C ARG A 276 -6.47 17.02 -0.84
N THR A 277 -6.99 16.44 0.22
CA THR A 277 -8.16 16.91 0.98
C THR A 277 -7.89 18.21 1.77
N GLU A 278 -6.64 18.55 2.06
CA GLU A 278 -6.28 19.72 2.87
C GLU A 278 -6.71 21.04 2.18
N VAL A 279 -7.28 21.98 2.92
CA VAL A 279 -7.55 23.32 2.38
C VAL A 279 -6.32 24.20 2.59
N ILE A 280 -5.70 24.65 1.48
CA ILE A 280 -4.55 25.55 1.50
C ILE A 280 -5.05 27.00 1.41
N ASP A 281 -5.44 27.56 2.55
CA ASP A 281 -5.99 28.91 2.71
C ASP A 281 -5.07 29.88 3.47
N GLN A 282 -4.02 29.34 4.11
CA GLN A 282 -3.07 30.11 4.92
C GLN A 282 -1.64 29.97 4.36
N LYS A 283 -0.84 31.04 4.50
CA LYS A 283 0.55 31.09 3.98
C LYS A 283 1.42 29.94 4.51
N GLU A 284 1.23 29.55 5.77
CA GLU A 284 1.98 28.47 6.43
C GLU A 284 1.76 27.10 5.76
N LYS A 285 0.63 26.93 5.05
CA LYS A 285 0.26 25.70 4.33
C LYS A 285 0.75 25.67 2.88
N PHE A 286 1.35 26.74 2.35
CA PHE A 286 1.82 26.79 0.95
C PHE A 286 2.96 25.81 0.66
N SER A 287 3.65 25.33 1.70
CA SER A 287 4.68 24.29 1.61
C SER A 287 4.10 22.88 1.50
N ILE A 288 2.81 22.67 1.82
CA ILE A 288 2.16 21.36 1.78
C ILE A 288 1.99 20.95 0.33
N LYS A 289 2.60 19.83 -0.03
CA LYS A 289 2.46 19.22 -1.35
C LYS A 289 1.26 18.28 -1.37
N LYS A 290 0.55 18.28 -2.49
CA LYS A 290 -0.67 17.49 -2.73
C LYS A 290 -0.30 16.11 -3.26
N ASP A 291 -0.33 15.11 -2.40
CA ASP A 291 0.07 13.74 -2.71
C ASP A 291 -0.50 12.72 -1.71
N ILE A 292 -0.38 11.43 -2.05
CA ILE A 292 -0.46 10.32 -1.11
C ILE A 292 0.89 10.15 -0.43
N PHE A 293 0.87 10.02 0.88
CA PHE A 293 2.04 9.93 1.74
C PHE A 293 2.00 8.65 2.55
N LEU A 294 3.14 7.98 2.66
CA LEU A 294 3.32 6.75 3.42
C LEU A 294 4.27 7.01 4.60
N TYR A 295 3.88 6.57 5.79
CA TYR A 295 4.67 6.71 7.01
C TYR A 295 6.07 6.09 6.84
N THR A 296 7.07 6.69 7.49
CA THR A 296 8.47 6.24 7.40
C THR A 296 9.12 6.11 8.78
N LYS A 297 8.94 7.10 9.64
CA LYS A 297 9.53 7.11 10.97
C LYS A 297 8.80 8.07 11.91
N PHE A 298 8.93 7.79 13.19
CA PHE A 298 8.49 8.65 14.28
C PHE A 298 9.73 9.15 15.01
N GLN A 299 9.98 10.46 14.97
CA GLN A 299 11.18 11.06 15.54
C GLN A 299 10.87 12.40 16.17
N TYR A 300 11.37 12.66 17.38
CA TYR A 300 11.16 13.92 18.10
C TYR A 300 9.67 14.30 18.26
N GLY A 301 8.80 13.29 18.48
CA GLY A 301 7.36 13.50 18.61
C GLY A 301 6.64 13.82 17.29
N LYS A 302 7.31 13.65 16.13
CA LYS A 302 6.75 13.95 14.82
C LYS A 302 6.65 12.71 13.93
N LEU A 303 5.56 12.64 13.17
CA LEU A 303 5.36 11.67 12.11
C LEU A 303 6.05 12.16 10.84
N HIS A 304 6.89 11.31 10.26
CA HIS A 304 7.51 11.55 8.97
C HIS A 304 6.92 10.65 7.90
N TYR A 305 6.67 11.24 6.74
CA TYR A 305 6.12 10.58 5.58
C TYR A 305 7.00 10.76 4.35
N VAL A 306 6.82 9.86 3.38
CA VAL A 306 7.38 9.98 2.03
C VAL A 306 6.23 9.99 1.02
N GLY A 307 6.26 10.94 0.08
CA GLY A 307 5.27 11.03 -0.99
C GLY A 307 5.40 9.89 -1.99
N THR A 308 4.33 9.64 -2.75
CA THR A 308 4.38 8.77 -3.93
C THR A 308 4.94 9.49 -5.15
N GLU A 309 4.60 10.77 -5.32
CA GLU A 309 5.07 11.66 -6.36
C GLU A 309 6.04 12.73 -5.84
N VAL A 310 5.85 13.17 -4.60
CA VAL A 310 6.71 14.16 -3.95
C VAL A 310 7.99 13.50 -3.46
N THR A 311 9.12 13.90 -4.05
CA THR A 311 10.47 13.39 -3.71
C THR A 311 11.17 14.21 -2.63
N GLU A 312 10.70 15.43 -2.39
CA GLU A 312 11.22 16.33 -1.35
C GLU A 312 10.77 15.88 0.05
N LYS A 313 11.59 16.16 1.07
CA LYS A 313 11.18 15.96 2.46
C LYS A 313 10.19 17.07 2.84
N CYS A 314 8.95 16.71 3.09
CA CYS A 314 7.92 17.63 3.55
C CYS A 314 7.67 17.46 5.05
N ASP A 315 7.64 18.57 5.80
CA ASP A 315 7.09 18.58 7.16
C ASP A 315 5.57 18.74 7.05
N LEU A 316 4.84 17.68 7.41
CA LEU A 316 3.38 17.65 7.35
C LEU A 316 2.73 18.04 8.68
N SER A 317 3.49 18.55 9.66
CA SER A 317 2.96 19.04 10.94
C SER A 317 1.99 20.22 10.82
N GLN A 318 1.94 20.86 9.65
CA GLN A 318 1.03 21.97 9.34
C GLN A 318 -0.32 21.52 8.75
N LEU A 319 -0.55 20.21 8.56
CA LEU A 319 -1.86 19.70 8.13
C LEU A 319 -2.91 19.97 9.21
N SER A 320 -4.13 20.34 8.80
CA SER A 320 -5.23 20.57 9.75
C SER A 320 -5.58 19.28 10.52
N SER A 321 -5.40 18.12 9.88
CA SER A 321 -5.61 16.80 10.47
C SER A 321 -4.41 16.27 11.26
N TYR A 322 -3.27 16.97 11.31
CA TYR A 322 -2.05 16.44 11.94
C TYR A 322 -2.22 16.02 13.41
N PRO A 323 -2.92 16.79 14.28
CA PRO A 323 -3.14 16.36 15.67
C PRO A 323 -3.90 15.04 15.77
N ASP A 324 -4.88 14.83 14.89
CA ASP A 324 -5.66 13.60 14.82
C ASP A 324 -4.81 12.43 14.31
N LEU A 325 -3.99 12.65 13.27
CA LEU A 325 -3.04 11.63 12.78
C LEU A 325 -2.04 11.20 13.87
N LEU A 326 -1.53 12.16 14.66
CA LEU A 326 -0.64 11.86 15.77
C LEU A 326 -1.34 11.07 16.87
N GLN A 327 -2.59 11.43 17.18
CA GLN A 327 -3.41 10.71 18.15
C GLN A 327 -3.67 9.27 17.68
N GLN A 328 -4.15 9.07 16.46
CA GLN A 328 -4.38 7.75 15.86
C GLN A 328 -3.09 6.89 15.88
N PHE A 329 -1.93 7.50 15.61
CA PHE A 329 -0.66 6.78 15.64
C PHE A 329 -0.33 6.30 17.05
N ASN A 330 -0.47 7.17 18.05
CA ASN A 330 -0.24 6.78 19.44
C ASN A 330 -1.23 5.70 19.89
N ASP A 331 -2.49 5.78 19.49
CA ASP A 331 -3.52 4.78 19.82
C ASP A 331 -3.19 3.43 19.19
N MET A 332 -2.71 3.41 17.95
CA MET A 332 -2.22 2.21 17.29
C MET A 332 -1.02 1.61 18.03
N ILE A 333 -0.01 2.43 18.35
CA ILE A 333 1.19 1.95 19.07
C ILE A 333 0.79 1.39 20.44
N ASN A 334 -0.04 2.11 21.20
CA ASN A 334 -0.49 1.67 22.51
C ASN A 334 -1.32 0.38 22.41
N SER A 335 -2.25 0.27 21.47
CA SER A 335 -3.06 -0.95 21.30
C SER A 335 -2.22 -2.19 20.93
N ILE A 336 -1.17 -2.00 20.14
CA ILE A 336 -0.27 -3.08 19.75
C ILE A 336 0.68 -3.46 20.91
N LEU A 337 1.18 -2.47 21.66
CA LEU A 337 2.18 -2.70 22.73
C LEU A 337 1.60 -2.94 24.12
N ASP A 338 0.32 -2.63 24.34
CA ASP A 338 -0.34 -2.89 25.61
C ASP A 338 -0.59 -4.39 25.77
N SER A 339 0.02 -5.00 26.78
CA SER A 339 -0.35 -6.35 27.20
C SER A 339 -1.85 -6.35 27.54
N PRO A 340 -2.65 -7.32 27.05
CA PRO A 340 -4.04 -7.40 27.46
C PRO A 340 -4.09 -7.50 28.98
N ARG A 341 -4.71 -6.51 29.63
CA ARG A 341 -5.08 -6.64 31.04
C ARG A 341 -6.08 -7.79 31.09
N VAL A 342 -5.63 -8.95 31.57
CA VAL A 342 -6.55 -10.01 31.94
C VAL A 342 -7.43 -9.43 33.04
N THR A 343 -8.63 -8.97 32.68
CA THR A 343 -9.69 -8.76 33.64
C THR A 343 -10.12 -10.14 34.10
N ALA A 344 -9.59 -10.52 35.27
CA ALA A 344 -9.95 -11.60 36.19
C ALA A 344 -10.70 -12.82 35.62
#